data_AF-A0A3M5E9L0-F1
#
_entry.id   AF-A0A3M5E9L0-F1
#
_cell.length_a   1.000
_cell.length_b   1.000
_cell.length_c   1.000
_cell.angle_alpha   90.00
_cell.angle_beta   90.00
_cell.angle_gamma   90.00
#
_symmetry.space_group_name_H-M   'P 1'
#
loop_
_entity.id
_entity.type
_entity.pdbx_description
1 polymer ?
#
loop_
_entity_poly.entity_id
_entity_poly.type
_entity_poly.pdbx_seq_one_letter_code
_entity_poly.pdbx_strand_id
1 'polypeptide(L)'
;SDHGRLAACYSFGSGAGWSGWMSRREALKVRLLWTLVLPPLVAWKGYMAWSLLGMGDDLPLGVYRDWKRWCRHPRYYFDDPAMRHLHQRYAAVRTPCLFATALDDPWAPPRSRDAFVEAYRNAPLETLDLRPDGGPLGHMGYFRAGAEALWDDALRWLRRHPENA
;
A
#
# COMPACT_ATOMS: atom_id res chain seq x y z
N SER A 1 14.48 -8.30 10.48
CA SER A 1 14.24 -8.41 9.03
C SER A 1 15.50 -7.99 8.32
N ASP A 2 15.96 -8.76 7.35
CA ASP A 2 17.29 -8.59 6.76
C ASP A 2 17.30 -7.58 5.60
N HIS A 3 16.91 -6.33 5.89
CA HIS A 3 16.95 -5.24 4.90
C HIS A 3 18.38 -4.80 4.57
N GLY A 4 19.39 -5.24 5.33
CA GLY A 4 20.80 -5.00 5.03
C GLY A 4 21.29 -5.67 3.74
N ARG A 5 20.57 -6.70 3.26
CA ARG A 5 20.84 -7.41 2.00
C ARG A 5 20.08 -6.86 0.79
N LEU A 6 19.34 -5.75 0.94
CA LEU A 6 18.67 -5.08 -0.16
C LEU A 6 19.42 -3.80 -0.52
N ALA A 7 19.95 -3.74 -1.74
CA ALA A 7 20.63 -2.56 -2.26
C ALA A 7 19.68 -1.36 -2.48
N ALA A 8 18.45 -1.63 -2.92
CA ALA A 8 17.35 -0.68 -3.01
C ALA A 8 15.99 -1.39 -2.99
N CYS A 9 14.91 -0.62 -2.87
CA CYS A 9 13.53 -1.10 -2.95
C CYS A 9 12.68 -0.16 -3.81
N TYR A 10 11.88 -0.72 -4.72
CA TYR A 10 10.87 0.02 -5.48
C TYR A 10 9.49 -0.54 -5.13
N SER A 11 8.52 0.32 -4.83
CA SER A 11 7.15 -0.06 -4.46
C SER A 11 6.12 0.68 -5.30
N PHE A 12 5.11 -0.04 -5.77
CA PHE A 12 3.91 0.51 -6.40
C PHE A 12 2.71 0.47 -5.43
N GLY A 13 1.84 1.48 -5.47
CA GLY A 13 0.52 1.45 -4.81
C GLY A 13 0.54 1.45 -3.27
N SER A 14 1.69 1.68 -2.63
CA SER A 14 1.80 1.78 -1.16
C SER A 14 0.97 2.93 -0.61
N GLY A 15 0.21 2.69 0.46
CA GLY A 15 -0.52 3.74 1.16
C GLY A 15 -1.18 3.28 2.45
N ALA A 16 -1.60 4.24 3.27
CA ALA A 16 -2.04 4.01 4.64
C ALA A 16 -3.46 3.38 4.79
N GLY A 17 -4.11 2.96 3.70
CA GLY A 17 -5.42 2.28 3.70
C GLY A 17 -6.62 3.06 4.28
N TRP A 18 -6.40 4.28 4.77
CA TRP A 18 -7.40 5.08 5.48
C TRP A 18 -8.34 5.82 4.54
N SER A 19 -9.64 5.60 4.70
CA SER A 19 -10.67 6.23 3.85
C SER A 19 -10.62 7.76 3.81
N GLY A 20 -10.03 8.44 4.80
CA GLY A 20 -9.86 9.90 4.77
C GLY A 20 -8.89 10.41 3.71
N TRP A 21 -7.95 9.57 3.23
CA TRP A 21 -7.06 9.91 2.11
C TRP A 21 -7.69 9.68 0.74
N MET A 22 -8.87 9.06 0.65
CA MET A 22 -9.58 8.82 -0.60
C MET A 22 -10.45 10.02 -1.01
N SER A 23 -10.99 10.02 -2.24
CA SER A 23 -11.96 11.04 -2.66
C SER A 23 -13.23 10.96 -1.80
N ARG A 24 -14.01 12.06 -1.64
CA ARG A 24 -15.23 12.04 -0.80
C ARG A 24 -16.21 10.93 -1.17
N ARG A 25 -16.34 10.60 -2.46
CA ARG A 25 -17.20 9.53 -2.97
C ARG A 25 -16.64 8.15 -2.64
N GLU A 26 -15.34 7.95 -2.85
CA GLU A 26 -14.70 6.66 -2.60
C GLU A 26 -14.57 6.36 -1.10
N ALA A 27 -14.24 7.37 -0.30
CA ALA A 27 -14.23 7.31 1.16
C ALA A 27 -15.57 6.81 1.72
N LEU A 28 -16.69 7.21 1.12
CA LEU A 28 -18.02 6.72 1.48
C LEU A 28 -18.21 5.24 1.09
N LYS A 29 -17.87 4.84 -0.14
CA LYS A 29 -17.93 3.42 -0.57
C LYS A 29 -17.14 2.52 0.39
N VAL A 30 -15.88 2.88 0.65
CA VAL A 30 -14.97 2.07 1.49
C VAL A 30 -15.44 2.02 2.94
N ARG A 31 -16.03 3.09 3.47
CA ARG A 31 -16.68 3.05 4.80
C ARG A 31 -17.86 2.08 4.82
N LEU A 32 -18.78 2.16 3.85
CA LEU A 32 -19.93 1.26 3.73
C LEU A 32 -19.51 -0.20 3.54
N LEU A 33 -18.44 -0.46 2.78
CA LEU A 33 -17.82 -1.78 2.64
C LEU A 33 -17.36 -2.32 4.01
N TRP A 34 -16.61 -1.53 4.79
CA TRP A 34 -16.10 -1.93 6.11
C TRP A 34 -17.18 -2.07 7.19
N THR A 35 -18.32 -1.38 7.09
CA THR A 35 -19.39 -1.38 8.10
C THR A 35 -20.60 -2.24 7.77
N LEU A 36 -20.97 -2.39 6.49
CA LEU A 36 -22.22 -3.06 6.07
C LEU A 36 -21.98 -4.34 5.24
N VAL A 37 -20.94 -4.40 4.40
CA VAL A 37 -20.73 -5.53 3.47
C VAL A 37 -19.82 -6.60 4.09
N LEU A 38 -18.62 -6.20 4.53
CA LEU A 38 -17.63 -7.13 5.04
C LEU A 38 -18.02 -7.77 6.39
N PRO A 39 -18.68 -7.08 7.36
CA PRO A 39 -19.05 -7.71 8.62
C PRO A 39 -20.00 -8.92 8.50
N PRO A 40 -21.14 -8.87 7.78
CA PRO A 40 -21.99 -10.05 7.61
C PRO A 40 -21.32 -11.13 6.74
N LEU A 41 -20.53 -10.74 5.72
CA LEU A 41 -19.79 -11.71 4.91
C LEU A 41 -18.79 -12.52 5.75
N VAL A 42 -18.02 -11.85 6.61
CA VAL A 42 -17.07 -12.49 7.53
C VAL A 42 -17.80 -13.28 8.63
N ALA A 43 -18.95 -12.81 9.12
CA ALA A 43 -19.76 -13.56 10.09
C ALA A 43 -20.35 -14.85 9.50
N TRP A 44 -20.72 -14.85 8.21
CA TRP A 44 -21.21 -16.03 7.50
C TRP A 44 -20.10 -17.02 7.12
N LYS A 45 -18.97 -16.52 6.59
CA LYS A 45 -17.89 -17.37 6.06
C LYS A 45 -16.84 -17.76 7.10
N GLY A 46 -16.71 -17.00 8.19
CA GLY A 46 -15.59 -17.13 9.13
C GLY A 46 -14.27 -16.53 8.63
N TYR A 47 -14.23 -15.97 7.42
CA TYR A 47 -13.06 -15.34 6.79
C TYR A 47 -13.52 -14.23 5.83
N MET A 48 -12.60 -13.38 5.36
CA MET A 48 -12.89 -12.30 4.41
C MET A 48 -12.87 -12.83 2.99
N ALA A 49 -14.05 -13.19 2.46
CA ALA A 49 -14.22 -13.75 1.13
C ALA A 49 -14.14 -12.69 0.01
N TRP A 50 -12.93 -12.18 -0.25
CA TRP A 50 -12.68 -11.18 -1.29
C TRP A 50 -12.93 -11.73 -2.71
N SER A 51 -12.73 -13.03 -2.92
CA SER A 51 -12.96 -13.72 -4.19
C SER A 51 -14.41 -13.55 -4.67
N LEU A 52 -15.38 -13.66 -3.75
CA LEU A 52 -16.82 -13.47 -4.00
C LEU A 52 -17.20 -12.03 -4.35
N LEU A 53 -16.30 -11.07 -4.11
CA LEU A 53 -16.47 -9.66 -4.49
C LEU A 53 -15.59 -9.26 -5.68
N GLY A 54 -14.77 -10.18 -6.22
CA GLY A 54 -13.88 -9.94 -7.34
C GLY A 54 -12.69 -9.00 -7.04
N MET A 55 -12.28 -8.86 -5.78
CA MET A 55 -11.23 -7.90 -5.36
C MET A 55 -9.96 -8.56 -4.80
N GLY A 56 -9.67 -9.80 -5.20
CA GLY A 56 -8.46 -10.55 -4.83
C GLY A 56 -8.73 -11.79 -3.98
N ASP A 57 -7.68 -12.27 -3.31
CA ASP A 57 -7.70 -13.53 -2.55
C ASP A 57 -8.36 -13.42 -1.17
N ASP A 58 -8.90 -14.54 -0.71
CA ASP A 58 -9.61 -14.65 0.57
C ASP A 58 -8.66 -14.54 1.78
N LEU A 59 -8.96 -13.62 2.70
CA LEU A 59 -8.08 -13.32 3.85
C LEU A 59 -8.56 -13.98 5.15
N PRO A 60 -7.66 -14.63 5.94
CA PRO A 60 -7.99 -15.20 7.24
C PRO A 60 -8.59 -14.19 8.24
N LEU A 61 -9.40 -14.69 9.17
CA LEU A 61 -10.12 -13.87 10.16
C LEU A 61 -9.23 -12.93 11.00
N GLY A 62 -8.01 -13.37 11.33
CA GLY A 62 -7.02 -12.53 12.02
C GLY A 62 -6.60 -11.34 11.14
N VAL A 63 -6.19 -11.61 9.91
CA VAL A 63 -5.79 -10.60 8.92
C VAL A 63 -6.92 -9.58 8.68
N TYR A 64 -8.18 -10.04 8.54
CA TYR A 64 -9.34 -9.14 8.46
C TYR A 64 -9.45 -8.21 9.68
N ARG A 65 -9.33 -8.75 10.90
CA ARG A 65 -9.48 -8.00 12.15
C ARG A 65 -8.38 -6.94 12.33
N ASP A 66 -7.12 -7.31 12.04
CA ASP A 66 -5.99 -6.40 12.11
C ASP A 66 -6.06 -5.34 11.00
N TRP A 67 -6.27 -5.74 9.75
CA TRP A 67 -6.38 -4.81 8.62
C TRP A 67 -7.52 -3.81 8.80
N LYS A 68 -8.69 -4.28 9.24
CA LYS A 68 -9.84 -3.41 9.58
C LYS A 68 -9.54 -2.47 10.74
N ARG A 69 -8.71 -2.86 11.71
CA ARG A 69 -8.25 -1.96 12.77
C ARG A 69 -7.37 -0.87 12.17
N TRP A 70 -6.35 -1.23 11.40
CA TRP A 70 -5.39 -0.31 10.80
C TRP A 70 -6.02 0.67 9.80
N CYS A 71 -6.98 0.26 8.97
CA CYS A 71 -7.71 1.14 8.04
C CYS A 71 -8.57 2.24 8.72
N ARG A 72 -8.62 2.29 10.06
CA ARG A 72 -9.25 3.39 10.84
C ARG A 72 -8.28 4.55 11.13
N HIS A 73 -6.97 4.33 10.98
CA HIS A 73 -5.90 5.22 11.39
C HIS A 73 -5.28 5.98 10.20
N PRO A 74 -5.07 7.31 10.25
CA PRO A 74 -4.48 8.08 9.17
C PRO A 74 -3.11 7.58 8.69
N ARG A 75 -2.26 7.07 9.59
CA ARG A 75 -0.98 6.43 9.27
C ARG A 75 -1.02 4.90 9.49
N TYR A 76 -2.18 4.27 9.23
CA TYR A 76 -2.30 2.81 9.24
C TYR A 76 -1.86 2.18 10.58
N TYR A 77 -1.12 1.07 10.56
CA TYR A 77 -0.58 0.47 11.79
C TYR A 77 0.44 1.33 12.54
N PHE A 78 0.94 2.45 12.01
CA PHE A 78 1.83 3.32 12.77
C PHE A 78 1.10 4.08 13.89
N ASP A 79 -0.19 4.37 13.76
CA ASP A 79 -0.99 4.96 14.85
C ASP A 79 -1.68 3.89 15.74
N ASP A 80 -1.51 2.58 15.46
CA ASP A 80 -2.04 1.49 16.30
C ASP A 80 -1.13 1.30 17.54
N PRO A 81 -1.65 1.51 18.78
CA PRO A 81 -0.84 1.38 19.99
C PRO A 81 -0.18 0.01 20.19
N ALA A 82 -0.77 -1.08 19.66
CA ALA A 82 -0.19 -2.43 19.71
C ALA A 82 1.04 -2.56 18.79
N MET A 83 1.13 -1.72 17.76
CA MET A 83 2.13 -1.79 16.69
C MET A 83 3.25 -0.74 16.85
N ARG A 84 3.31 -0.04 18.00
CA ARG A 84 4.39 0.92 18.35
C ARG A 84 5.81 0.39 18.09
N HIS A 85 6.03 -0.91 18.27
CA HIS A 85 7.31 -1.58 18.02
C HIS A 85 7.76 -1.53 16.54
N LEU A 86 6.84 -1.29 15.59
CA LEU A 86 7.16 -1.13 14.17
C LEU A 86 7.87 0.20 13.88
N HIS A 87 7.63 1.28 14.63
CA HIS A 87 8.30 2.57 14.44
C HIS A 87 9.83 2.44 14.43
N GLN A 88 10.38 1.65 15.36
CA GLN A 88 11.82 1.40 15.44
C GLN A 88 12.31 0.54 14.27
N ARG A 89 11.51 -0.43 13.79
CA ARG A 89 11.86 -1.30 12.66
C ARG A 89 11.88 -0.54 11.33
N TYR A 90 10.88 0.31 11.08
CA TYR A 90 10.82 1.12 9.86
C TYR A 90 11.86 2.26 9.89
N ALA A 91 12.09 2.86 11.06
CA ALA A 91 13.20 3.80 11.25
C ALA A 91 14.61 3.14 11.27
N ALA A 92 14.72 1.81 11.21
CA ALA A 92 15.98 1.09 11.05
C ALA A 92 16.38 0.89 9.57
N VAL A 93 15.46 1.08 8.62
CA VAL A 93 15.76 1.01 7.18
C VAL A 93 16.76 2.11 6.81
N ARG A 94 17.77 1.74 6.00
CA ARG A 94 18.77 2.64 5.40
C ARG A 94 18.89 2.48 3.88
N THR A 95 18.38 1.37 3.35
CA THR A 95 18.19 1.08 1.93
C THR A 95 17.44 2.21 1.24
N PRO A 96 17.90 2.73 0.08
CA PRO A 96 17.12 3.60 -0.79
C PRO A 96 15.76 2.99 -1.14
N CYS A 97 14.68 3.77 -1.02
CA CYS A 97 13.33 3.34 -1.38
C CYS A 97 12.65 4.36 -2.30
N LEU A 98 12.07 3.90 -3.42
CA LEU A 98 11.12 4.68 -4.21
C LEU A 98 9.69 4.15 -4.02
N PHE A 99 8.77 5.06 -3.74
CA PHE A 99 7.34 4.76 -3.63
C PHE A 99 6.53 5.45 -4.73
N ALA A 100 6.07 4.66 -5.71
CA ALA A 100 5.33 5.08 -6.88
C ALA A 100 3.82 4.89 -6.69
N THR A 101 3.05 5.91 -7.09
CA THR A 101 1.59 5.97 -6.95
C THR A 101 0.98 6.53 -8.23
N ALA A 102 0.01 5.82 -8.81
CA ALA A 102 -0.79 6.35 -9.91
C ALA A 102 -1.77 7.42 -9.41
N LEU A 103 -1.88 8.53 -10.16
CA LEU A 103 -2.77 9.63 -9.80
C LEU A 103 -4.27 9.31 -9.97
N ASP A 104 -4.60 8.21 -10.64
CA ASP A 104 -5.96 7.66 -10.73
C ASP A 104 -6.21 6.50 -9.74
N ASP A 105 -5.25 6.17 -8.86
CA ASP A 105 -5.46 5.22 -7.77
C ASP A 105 -6.51 5.74 -6.77
N PRO A 106 -7.69 5.10 -6.67
CA PRO A 106 -8.77 5.60 -5.83
C PRO A 106 -8.55 5.34 -4.33
N TRP A 107 -7.62 4.44 -3.98
CA TRP A 107 -7.44 3.89 -2.63
C TRP A 107 -6.10 4.25 -1.99
N ALA A 108 -5.01 4.33 -2.78
CA ALA A 108 -3.68 4.74 -2.36
C ALA A 108 -3.14 6.00 -3.09
N PRO A 109 -3.92 7.11 -3.24
CA PRO A 109 -3.45 8.35 -3.87
C PRO A 109 -2.29 8.99 -3.09
N PRO A 110 -1.52 9.94 -3.66
CA PRO A 110 -0.24 10.44 -3.11
C PRO A 110 -0.21 10.69 -1.60
N ARG A 111 -1.15 11.47 -1.05
CA ARG A 111 -1.26 11.74 0.40
C ARG A 111 -1.43 10.48 1.30
N SER A 112 -1.92 9.37 0.74
CA SER A 112 -2.02 8.06 1.40
C SER A 112 -0.68 7.33 1.43
N ARG A 113 0.11 7.43 0.35
CA ARG A 113 1.53 7.02 0.30
C ARG A 113 2.34 7.85 1.27
N ASP A 114 2.22 9.17 1.20
CA ASP A 114 3.02 10.11 1.97
C ASP A 114 2.86 9.84 3.49
N ALA A 115 1.61 9.67 3.96
CA ALA A 115 1.28 9.29 5.34
C ALA A 115 1.78 7.89 5.77
N PHE A 116 2.18 7.02 4.83
CA PHE A 116 2.74 5.70 5.11
C PHE A 116 4.28 5.72 5.11
N VAL A 117 4.90 6.44 4.17
CA VAL A 117 6.37 6.45 4.02
C VAL A 117 7.10 7.24 5.11
N GLU A 118 6.42 8.15 5.83
CA GLU A 118 6.99 8.88 6.98
C GLU A 118 7.64 7.96 8.04
N ALA A 119 7.21 6.70 8.17
CA ALA A 119 7.82 5.76 9.09
C ALA A 119 9.25 5.34 8.68
N TYR A 120 9.59 5.42 7.40
CA TYR A 120 10.91 5.16 6.83
C TYR A 120 11.86 6.36 6.98
N ARG A 121 11.63 7.25 7.97
CA ARG A 121 12.31 8.55 8.23
C ARG A 121 13.85 8.63 8.18
N ASN A 122 14.54 7.50 8.07
CA ASN A 122 16.01 7.41 8.03
C ASN A 122 16.54 6.71 6.75
N ALA A 123 15.66 6.36 5.81
CA ALA A 123 16.02 5.85 4.49
C ALA A 123 16.14 7.02 3.50
N PRO A 124 16.97 6.90 2.44
CA PRO A 124 16.86 7.75 1.26
C PRO A 124 15.51 7.47 0.57
N LEU A 125 14.59 8.43 0.60
CA LEU A 125 13.24 8.28 0.05
C LEU A 125 13.07 9.09 -1.23
N GLU A 126 12.65 8.41 -2.30
CA GLU A 126 12.08 9.02 -3.50
C GLU A 126 10.56 8.74 -3.54
N THR A 127 9.76 9.68 -4.02
CA THR A 127 8.32 9.49 -4.27
C THR A 127 7.99 9.85 -5.71
N LEU A 128 7.15 9.04 -6.36
CA LEU A 128 6.81 9.21 -7.78
C LEU A 128 5.29 9.22 -7.98
N ASP A 129 4.81 10.30 -8.59
CA ASP A 129 3.41 10.48 -8.99
C ASP A 129 3.25 10.09 -10.47
N LEU A 130 2.85 8.84 -10.71
CA LEU A 130 2.63 8.29 -12.05
C LEU A 130 1.34 8.86 -12.65
N ARG A 131 1.44 9.50 -13.81
CA ARG A 131 0.28 9.84 -14.64
C ARG A 131 -0.05 8.65 -15.54
N PRO A 132 -1.32 8.22 -15.62
CA PRO A 132 -1.72 7.20 -16.57
C PRO A 132 -1.53 7.72 -18.00
N ASP A 133 -0.85 6.93 -18.83
CA ASP A 133 -0.72 7.13 -20.27
C ASP A 133 -1.15 5.83 -20.97
N GLY A 134 -1.71 5.92 -22.17
CA GLY A 134 -2.32 4.79 -22.89
C GLY A 134 -3.59 4.17 -22.26
N GLY A 135 -3.88 4.41 -20.98
CA GLY A 135 -5.09 3.95 -20.28
C GLY A 135 -5.00 4.08 -18.75
N PRO A 136 -6.10 3.89 -18.02
CA PRO A 136 -6.13 4.03 -16.56
C PRO A 136 -5.21 2.99 -15.88
N LEU A 137 -4.54 3.36 -14.80
CA LEU A 137 -3.73 2.45 -13.98
C LEU A 137 -4.54 1.99 -12.76
N GLY A 138 -5.03 2.94 -11.96
CA GLY A 138 -5.70 2.65 -10.70
C GLY A 138 -4.81 1.87 -9.72
N HIS A 139 -5.42 1.06 -8.86
CA HIS A 139 -4.70 0.36 -7.79
C HIS A 139 -3.93 -0.90 -8.23
N MET A 140 -4.36 -1.56 -9.32
CA MET A 140 -3.77 -2.84 -9.79
C MET A 140 -3.12 -2.76 -11.18
N GLY A 141 -3.24 -1.63 -11.89
CA GLY A 141 -2.71 -1.47 -13.24
C GLY A 141 -1.18 -1.49 -13.34
N TYR A 142 -0.47 -1.44 -12.22
CA TYR A 142 0.98 -1.68 -12.16
C TYR A 142 1.36 -3.14 -12.47
N PHE A 143 0.40 -4.09 -12.41
CA PHE A 143 0.66 -5.54 -12.46
C PHE A 143 -0.10 -6.27 -13.59
N ARG A 144 -0.70 -5.52 -14.53
CA ARG A 144 -1.32 -6.10 -15.74
C ARG A 144 -0.32 -6.15 -16.90
N ALA A 145 -0.62 -6.95 -17.93
CA ALA A 145 0.00 -6.79 -19.24
C ALA A 145 -0.28 -5.39 -19.82
N GLY A 146 0.69 -4.80 -20.52
CA GLY A 146 0.66 -3.40 -20.93
C GLY A 146 1.23 -2.42 -19.88
N ALA A 147 1.89 -2.93 -18.85
CA ALA A 147 2.59 -2.13 -17.82
C ALA A 147 4.13 -2.25 -17.91
N GLU A 148 4.65 -2.88 -18.96
CA GLU A 148 6.07 -3.26 -19.10
C GLU A 148 7.00 -2.05 -19.03
N ALA A 149 6.58 -0.90 -19.56
CA ALA A 149 7.34 0.35 -19.47
C ALA A 149 7.55 0.84 -18.02
N LEU A 150 6.57 0.63 -17.12
CA LEU A 150 6.70 0.94 -15.69
C LEU A 150 7.67 -0.02 -15.00
N TRP A 151 7.72 -1.28 -15.46
CA TRP A 151 8.68 -2.26 -14.95
C TRP A 151 10.10 -1.95 -15.43
N ASP A 152 10.27 -1.52 -16.68
CA ASP A 152 11.55 -1.03 -17.20
C ASP A 152 12.01 0.23 -16.47
N ASP A 153 11.12 1.16 -16.10
CA ASP A 153 11.48 2.31 -15.25
C ASP A 153 11.87 1.90 -13.83
N ALA A 154 11.14 0.97 -13.20
CA ALA A 154 11.52 0.44 -11.90
C ALA A 154 12.89 -0.30 -11.95
N LEU A 155 13.13 -1.09 -13.00
CA LEU A 155 14.41 -1.77 -13.23
C LEU A 155 15.55 -0.78 -13.54
N ARG A 156 15.30 0.27 -14.33
CA ARG A 156 16.25 1.37 -14.58
C ARG A 156 16.60 2.07 -13.26
N TRP A 157 15.62 2.36 -12.42
CA TRP A 157 15.82 2.98 -11.11
C TRP A 157 16.66 2.10 -10.19
N LEU A 158 16.26 0.82 -10.02
CA LEU A 158 16.96 -0.16 -9.18
C LEU A 158 18.43 -0.35 -9.61
N ARG A 159 18.71 -0.40 -10.92
CA ARG A 159 20.07 -0.54 -11.46
C ARG A 159 21.01 0.62 -11.14
N ARG A 160 20.52 1.78 -10.67
CA ARG A 160 21.35 2.88 -10.14
C ARG A 160 21.89 2.60 -8.73
N HIS A 161 21.36 1.58 -8.06
CA HIS A 161 21.68 1.20 -6.69
C HIS A 161 22.18 -0.26 -6.68
N PRO A 162 23.41 -0.53 -7.17
CA PRO A 162 24.02 -1.85 -7.08
C PRO A 162 24.24 -2.25 -5.63
N GLU A 163 24.38 -3.55 -5.37
CA GLU A 163 24.82 -4.07 -4.08
C GLU A 163 26.21 -3.51 -3.74
N ASN A 164 26.38 -3.05 -2.49
CA ASN A 164 27.70 -2.76 -1.95
C ASN A 164 28.42 -4.10 -1.75
N ALA A 165 29.54 -4.27 -2.47
CA ALA A 165 30.44 -5.43 -2.34
C ALA A 165 31.26 -5.39 -1.03
#